data_AF-A0A1G9LAZ1-F1
#
_entry.id   AF-A0A1G9LAZ1-F1
#
_cell.length_a   1.000
_cell.length_b   1.000
_cell.length_c   1.000
_cell.angle_alpha   90.00
_cell.angle_beta   90.00
_cell.angle_gamma   90.00
#
_symmetry.space_group_name_H-M   'P 1'
#
loop_
_entity.id
_entity.type
_entity.pdbx_description
1 polymer ?
#
loop_
_entity_poly.entity_id
_entity_poly.type
_entity_poly.pdbx_seq_one_letter_code
_entity_poly.pdbx_strand_id
1 'polypeptide(L)'
;MTILEARNICRNYYDLTNPSEEDRFLLAEALDFLITETKEPDYMVELGGMYYEQRRFDLALKYYEMAAEYDNLYAISDLGYIWYYGRTGEKNYEKAFHYFDKARKMGELIAAYKVADMYKNGYYVEKDYEKYKEIIEDLYPQVADTCNLEDPLPEVFTRLAKIRSEEGSAEEALRLYDIARDFLSQRIQYHPFFGNLNIMKWMIADIYKLRKFDPSVMSLFDLYHVLSAPAKVQFTFEGLPHEVESVPEDGNLSIRFDDKWYRTVDDFFKKAEIDGELVTTLYEELYDFKMIG
;
A
#
# COMPACT_ATOMS: atom_id res chain seq x y z
N MET A 1 -7.94 -27.06 -26.06
CA MET A 1 -8.77 -25.93 -25.62
C MET A 1 -8.96 -24.97 -26.79
N THR A 2 -10.13 -24.34 -26.92
CA THR A 2 -10.41 -23.25 -27.86
C THR A 2 -10.26 -21.89 -27.19
N ILE A 3 -10.16 -20.79 -27.96
CA ILE A 3 -10.10 -19.42 -27.40
C ILE A 3 -11.31 -19.13 -26.49
N LEU A 4 -12.51 -19.58 -26.88
CA LEU A 4 -13.72 -19.39 -26.08
C LEU A 4 -13.65 -20.15 -24.75
N GLU A 5 -13.18 -21.39 -24.77
CA GLU A 5 -12.98 -22.20 -23.56
C GLU A 5 -11.96 -21.54 -22.62
N ALA A 6 -10.81 -21.09 -23.15
CA ALA A 6 -9.77 -20.42 -22.36
C ALA A 6 -10.27 -19.11 -21.73
N ARG A 7 -10.98 -18.27 -22.49
CA ARG A 7 -11.58 -17.04 -21.96
C ARG A 7 -12.63 -17.32 -20.90
N ASN A 8 -13.38 -18.41 -21.02
CA ASN A 8 -14.34 -18.81 -19.99
C ASN A 8 -13.64 -19.28 -18.72
N ILE A 9 -12.51 -20.00 -18.81
CA ILE A 9 -11.69 -20.35 -17.64
C ILE A 9 -11.23 -19.09 -16.92
N CYS A 10 -10.65 -18.12 -17.65
CA CYS A 10 -10.16 -16.87 -17.05
C CYS A 10 -11.30 -16.12 -16.34
N ARG A 11 -12.45 -15.96 -17.02
CA ARG A 11 -13.62 -15.30 -16.43
C ARG A 11 -14.09 -16.01 -15.16
N ASN A 12 -14.26 -17.33 -15.22
CA ASN A 12 -14.80 -18.09 -14.10
C ASN A 12 -13.85 -18.13 -12.90
N TYR A 13 -12.54 -18.04 -13.13
CA TYR A 13 -11.56 -18.02 -12.04
C TYR A 13 -11.79 -16.85 -11.07
N TYR A 14 -12.09 -15.66 -11.59
CA TYR A 14 -12.31 -14.46 -10.77
C TYR A 14 -13.64 -14.46 -10.02
N ASP A 15 -14.55 -15.38 -10.32
CA ASP A 15 -15.78 -15.59 -9.56
C ASP A 15 -15.58 -16.56 -8.37
N LEU A 16 -14.40 -17.18 -8.24
CA LEU A 16 -14.11 -18.16 -7.19
C LEU A 16 -13.81 -17.48 -5.85
N THR A 17 -14.48 -17.93 -4.80
CA THR A 17 -14.06 -17.67 -3.42
C THR A 17 -12.98 -18.68 -3.03
N ASN A 18 -11.76 -18.21 -2.76
CA ASN A 18 -10.58 -19.03 -2.39
C ASN A 18 -10.17 -20.08 -3.45
N PRO A 19 -9.62 -19.66 -4.61
CA PRO A 19 -9.19 -20.57 -5.67
C PRO A 19 -8.12 -21.55 -5.20
N SER A 20 -8.26 -22.82 -5.58
CA SER A 20 -7.31 -23.91 -5.30
C SER A 20 -6.04 -23.80 -6.14
N GLU A 21 -5.06 -24.68 -5.88
CA GLU A 21 -3.87 -24.79 -6.74
C GLU A 21 -4.23 -25.31 -8.14
N GLU A 22 -5.23 -26.20 -8.25
CA GLU A 22 -5.73 -26.70 -9.53
C GLU A 22 -6.39 -25.59 -10.34
N ASP A 23 -7.17 -24.72 -9.70
CA ASP A 23 -7.80 -23.56 -10.35
C ASP A 23 -6.74 -22.60 -10.90
N ARG A 24 -5.68 -22.34 -10.11
CA ARG A 24 -4.54 -21.50 -10.55
C ARG A 24 -3.76 -22.13 -11.69
N PHE A 25 -3.57 -23.44 -11.66
CA PHE A 25 -2.91 -24.17 -12.73
C PHE A 25 -3.73 -24.07 -14.02
N LEU A 26 -5.04 -24.30 -13.94
CA LEU A 26 -5.94 -24.20 -15.09
C LEU A 26 -6.00 -22.77 -15.65
N LEU A 27 -6.01 -21.75 -14.77
CA LEU A 27 -5.88 -20.35 -15.18
C LEU A 27 -4.55 -20.12 -15.93
N ALA A 28 -3.43 -20.61 -15.40
CA ALA A 28 -2.12 -20.46 -16.03
C ALA A 28 -2.09 -21.07 -17.44
N GLU A 29 -2.65 -22.27 -17.61
CA GLU A 29 -2.76 -22.93 -18.93
C GLU A 29 -3.67 -22.16 -19.88
N ALA A 30 -4.79 -21.63 -19.38
CA ALA A 30 -5.71 -20.80 -20.17
C ALA A 30 -5.05 -19.52 -20.66
N LEU A 31 -4.33 -18.81 -19.78
CA LEU A 31 -3.62 -17.59 -20.12
C LEU A 31 -2.47 -17.86 -21.08
N ASP A 32 -1.65 -18.90 -20.86
CA ASP A 32 -0.54 -19.23 -21.76
C ASP A 32 -1.02 -19.60 -23.17
N PHE A 33 -2.13 -20.35 -23.26
CA PHE A 33 -2.81 -20.63 -24.52
C PHE A 33 -3.29 -19.33 -25.20
N LEU A 34 -3.97 -18.44 -24.46
CA LEU A 34 -4.46 -17.17 -25.01
C LEU A 34 -3.33 -16.27 -25.49
N ILE A 35 -2.23 -16.15 -24.73
CA ILE A 35 -1.03 -15.40 -25.11
C ILE A 35 -0.48 -15.94 -26.44
N THR A 36 -0.43 -17.26 -26.61
CA THR A 36 0.09 -17.89 -27.82
C THR A 36 -0.82 -17.63 -29.04
N GLU A 37 -2.13 -17.75 -28.87
CA GLU A 37 -3.09 -17.66 -29.97
C GLU A 37 -3.44 -16.22 -30.36
N THR A 38 -3.50 -15.29 -29.39
CA THR A 38 -3.99 -13.92 -29.62
C THR A 38 -2.90 -12.86 -29.56
N LYS A 39 -1.82 -13.12 -28.80
CA LYS A 39 -0.75 -12.14 -28.48
C LYS A 39 -1.28 -10.86 -27.83
N GLU A 40 -2.43 -10.92 -27.17
CA GLU A 40 -2.97 -9.79 -26.41
C GLU A 40 -2.11 -9.57 -25.15
N PRO A 41 -1.57 -8.35 -24.93
CA PRO A 41 -0.65 -8.10 -23.81
C PRO A 41 -1.34 -8.16 -22.45
N ASP A 42 -2.66 -7.98 -22.38
CA ASP A 42 -3.40 -8.04 -21.12
C ASP A 42 -3.31 -9.44 -20.49
N TYR A 43 -3.36 -10.50 -21.30
CA TYR A 43 -3.15 -11.87 -20.79
C TYR A 43 -1.72 -12.11 -20.30
N MET A 44 -0.73 -11.45 -20.92
CA MET A 44 0.67 -11.52 -20.46
C MET A 44 0.83 -10.82 -19.11
N VAL A 45 0.20 -9.65 -18.93
CA VAL A 45 0.17 -8.95 -17.64
C VAL A 45 -0.52 -9.79 -16.57
N GLU A 46 -1.67 -10.37 -16.89
CA GLU A 46 -2.44 -11.21 -15.96
C GLU A 46 -1.63 -12.42 -15.50
N LEU A 47 -0.99 -13.14 -16.44
CA LEU A 47 -0.14 -14.27 -16.12
C LEU A 47 1.12 -13.86 -15.36
N GLY A 48 1.71 -12.71 -15.71
CA GLY A 48 2.83 -12.11 -14.99
C GLY A 48 2.48 -11.79 -13.53
N GLY A 49 1.33 -11.15 -13.31
CA GLY A 49 0.80 -10.82 -11.98
C GLY A 49 0.55 -12.07 -11.14
N MET A 50 -0.07 -13.09 -11.72
CA MET A 50 -0.27 -14.38 -11.04
C MET A 50 1.06 -15.01 -10.59
N TYR A 51 2.09 -15.00 -11.44
CA TYR A 51 3.42 -15.49 -11.05
C TYR A 51 4.10 -14.60 -10.00
N TYR A 52 3.87 -13.28 -10.06
CA TYR A 52 4.41 -12.34 -9.08
C TYR A 52 3.84 -12.60 -7.67
N GLU A 53 2.53 -12.84 -7.56
CA GLU A 53 1.86 -13.21 -6.31
C GLU A 53 2.40 -14.52 -5.74
N GLN A 54 2.66 -15.50 -6.60
CA GLN A 54 3.31 -16.77 -6.23
C GLN A 54 4.80 -16.64 -5.93
N ARG A 55 5.36 -15.42 -5.96
CA ARG A 55 6.79 -15.13 -5.79
C ARG A 55 7.69 -15.83 -6.80
N ARG A 56 7.16 -16.20 -7.98
CA ARG A 56 7.90 -16.75 -9.11
C ARG A 56 8.37 -15.60 -10.01
N PHE A 57 9.23 -14.75 -9.44
CA PHE A 57 9.57 -13.46 -10.03
C PHE A 57 10.26 -13.55 -11.40
N ASP A 58 11.03 -14.61 -11.67
CA ASP A 58 11.66 -14.79 -12.98
C ASP A 58 10.62 -15.04 -14.10
N LEU A 59 9.52 -15.71 -13.77
CA LEU A 59 8.42 -15.89 -14.71
C LEU A 59 7.60 -14.62 -14.86
N ALA A 60 7.32 -13.93 -13.75
CA ALA A 60 6.66 -12.63 -13.80
C ALA A 60 7.44 -11.66 -14.70
N LEU A 61 8.77 -11.56 -14.51
CA LEU A 61 9.67 -10.77 -15.33
C LEU A 61 9.51 -11.11 -16.82
N LYS A 62 9.57 -12.40 -17.17
CA LYS A 62 9.42 -12.86 -18.57
C LYS A 62 8.13 -12.34 -19.20
N TYR A 63 6.98 -12.55 -18.54
CA TYR A 63 5.69 -12.17 -19.13
C TYR A 63 5.47 -10.65 -19.15
N TYR A 64 5.99 -9.92 -18.15
CA TYR A 64 5.97 -8.46 -18.20
C TYR A 64 6.90 -7.90 -19.29
N GLU A 65 8.07 -8.49 -19.52
CA GLU A 65 8.94 -8.11 -20.65
C GLU A 65 8.21 -8.32 -21.98
N MET A 66 7.52 -9.45 -22.16
CA MET A 66 6.68 -9.71 -23.33
C MET A 66 5.59 -8.66 -23.51
N ALA A 67 4.84 -8.34 -22.45
CA ALA A 67 3.78 -7.33 -22.51
C ALA A 67 4.32 -5.91 -22.78
N ALA A 68 5.50 -5.59 -22.26
CA ALA A 68 6.15 -4.29 -22.45
C ALA A 68 6.62 -4.06 -23.91
N GLU A 69 6.82 -5.10 -24.70
CA GLU A 69 7.08 -5.00 -26.15
C GLU A 69 5.87 -4.40 -26.91
N TYR A 70 4.67 -4.50 -26.33
CA TYR A 70 3.43 -3.92 -26.85
C TYR A 70 3.08 -2.58 -26.19
N ASP A 71 4.04 -1.94 -25.52
CA ASP A 71 3.84 -0.71 -24.74
C ASP A 71 2.68 -0.81 -23.71
N ASN A 72 2.47 -2.00 -23.14
CA ASN A 72 1.48 -2.15 -22.07
C ASN A 72 1.95 -1.40 -20.80
N LEU A 73 1.14 -0.43 -20.36
CA LEU A 73 1.46 0.48 -19.27
C LEU A 73 1.68 -0.24 -17.93
N TYR A 74 0.82 -1.20 -17.60
CA TYR A 74 0.90 -1.96 -16.35
C TYR A 74 2.17 -2.80 -16.30
N ALA A 75 2.49 -3.51 -17.39
CA ALA A 75 3.72 -4.28 -17.51
C ALA A 75 4.98 -3.41 -17.33
N ILE A 76 5.01 -2.23 -17.97
CA ILE A 76 6.14 -1.31 -17.83
C ILE A 76 6.30 -0.85 -16.38
N SER A 77 5.20 -0.53 -15.69
CA SER A 77 5.23 -0.14 -14.27
C SER A 77 5.72 -1.29 -13.38
N ASP A 78 5.21 -2.51 -13.61
CA ASP A 78 5.60 -3.72 -12.87
C ASP A 78 7.07 -4.11 -13.07
N LEU A 79 7.62 -3.93 -14.28
CA LEU A 79 9.06 -4.07 -14.52
C LEU A 79 9.86 -3.08 -13.66
N GLY A 80 9.40 -1.82 -13.58
CA GLY A 80 9.98 -0.82 -12.68
C GLY A 80 10.07 -1.34 -11.24
N TYR A 81 9.00 -1.96 -10.74
CA TYR A 81 8.95 -2.55 -9.41
C TYR A 81 9.87 -3.76 -9.22
N ILE A 82 9.94 -4.65 -10.20
CA ILE A 82 10.84 -5.81 -10.15
C ILE A 82 12.28 -5.35 -9.93
N TRP A 83 12.73 -4.37 -10.72
CA TRP A 83 14.10 -3.88 -10.64
C TRP A 83 14.34 -2.99 -9.42
N TYR A 84 13.35 -2.19 -9.00
CA TYR A 84 13.47 -1.30 -7.84
C TYR A 84 13.61 -2.07 -6.52
N TYR A 85 12.83 -3.14 -6.36
CA TYR A 85 12.86 -3.98 -5.16
C TYR A 85 13.81 -5.17 -5.27
N GLY A 86 14.38 -5.42 -6.45
CA GLY A 86 15.30 -6.54 -6.68
C GLY A 86 14.60 -7.89 -6.56
N ARG A 87 13.38 -8.00 -7.10
CA ARG A 87 12.53 -9.20 -6.95
C ARG A 87 13.17 -10.45 -7.57
N THR A 88 14.00 -10.30 -8.59
CA THR A 88 14.74 -11.38 -9.26
C THR A 88 16.19 -11.54 -8.77
N GLY A 89 16.52 -10.99 -7.59
CA GLY A 89 17.80 -11.23 -6.90
C GLY A 89 18.48 -9.95 -6.43
N GLU A 90 18.74 -9.02 -7.34
CA GLU A 90 19.43 -7.75 -7.02
C GLU A 90 18.66 -6.55 -7.54
N LYS A 91 18.76 -5.44 -6.81
CA LYS A 91 18.16 -4.17 -7.24
C LYS A 91 18.94 -3.59 -8.40
N ASN A 92 18.24 -3.09 -9.41
CA ASN A 92 18.82 -2.34 -10.50
C ASN A 92 18.06 -1.01 -10.66
N TYR A 93 18.56 0.03 -10.00
CA TYR A 93 17.91 1.34 -10.01
C TYR A 93 17.95 2.02 -11.39
N GLU A 94 18.94 1.73 -12.22
CA GLU A 94 18.98 2.26 -13.60
C GLU A 94 17.81 1.73 -14.42
N LYS A 95 17.63 0.39 -14.45
CA LYS A 95 16.47 -0.22 -15.13
C LYS A 95 15.15 0.27 -14.53
N ALA A 96 15.05 0.29 -13.20
CA ALA A 96 13.84 0.77 -12.52
C ALA A 96 13.48 2.20 -12.93
N PHE A 97 14.47 3.10 -12.97
CA PHE A 97 14.27 4.48 -13.40
C PHE A 97 13.77 4.55 -14.83
N HIS A 98 14.38 3.80 -15.75
CA HIS A 98 13.97 3.80 -17.15
C HIS A 98 12.54 3.29 -17.35
N TYR A 99 12.13 2.23 -16.64
CA TYR A 99 10.77 1.72 -16.71
C TYR A 99 9.76 2.71 -16.09
N PHE A 100 10.03 3.22 -14.88
CA PHE A 100 9.13 4.19 -14.25
C PHE A 100 9.05 5.51 -15.03
N ASP A 101 10.16 6.03 -15.57
CA ASP A 101 10.11 7.24 -16.39
C ASP A 101 9.36 7.01 -17.70
N LYS A 102 9.46 5.81 -18.30
CA LYS A 102 8.63 5.43 -19.47
C LYS A 102 7.14 5.42 -19.10
N ALA A 103 6.75 4.73 -18.02
CA ALA A 103 5.36 4.68 -17.56
C ALA A 103 4.82 6.08 -17.19
N ARG A 104 5.61 6.89 -16.50
CA ARG A 104 5.29 8.30 -16.18
C ARG A 104 5.02 9.12 -17.45
N LYS A 105 5.86 8.99 -18.48
CA LYS A 105 5.67 9.69 -19.77
C LYS A 105 4.40 9.24 -20.50
N MET A 106 3.88 8.06 -20.17
CA MET A 106 2.61 7.54 -20.67
C MET A 106 1.41 7.93 -19.78
N GLY A 107 1.62 8.74 -18.73
CA GLY A 107 0.57 9.27 -17.85
C GLY A 107 0.30 8.46 -16.58
N GLU A 108 1.15 7.47 -16.26
CA GLU A 108 0.97 6.65 -15.06
C GLU A 108 1.45 7.42 -13.81
N LEU A 109 0.51 7.67 -12.88
CA LEU A 109 0.72 8.51 -11.69
C LEU A 109 1.56 7.82 -10.60
N ILE A 110 1.53 6.49 -10.53
CA ILE A 110 2.28 5.70 -9.55
C ILE A 110 3.79 5.78 -9.86
N ALA A 111 4.16 5.49 -11.10
CA ALA A 111 5.47 5.63 -11.68
C ALA A 111 6.00 7.07 -11.56
N ALA A 112 5.13 8.07 -11.68
CA ALA A 112 5.51 9.47 -11.46
C ALA A 112 6.05 9.72 -10.04
N TYR A 113 5.33 9.29 -9.00
CA TYR A 113 5.85 9.46 -7.63
C TYR A 113 7.05 8.54 -7.35
N LYS A 114 7.17 7.39 -8.03
CA LYS A 114 8.38 6.54 -7.95
C LYS A 114 9.60 7.25 -8.52
N VAL A 115 9.48 7.92 -9.67
CA VAL A 115 10.55 8.77 -10.21
C VAL A 115 10.90 9.88 -9.22
N ALA A 116 9.89 10.52 -8.61
CA ALA A 116 10.14 11.53 -7.57
C ALA A 116 10.94 10.95 -6.39
N ASP A 117 10.56 9.77 -5.88
CA ASP A 117 11.30 9.09 -4.80
C ASP A 117 12.75 8.77 -5.20
N MET A 118 13.00 8.45 -6.47
CA MET A 118 14.35 8.18 -6.96
C MET A 118 15.22 9.45 -6.97
N TYR A 119 14.68 10.61 -7.37
CA TYR A 119 15.36 11.90 -7.22
C TYR A 119 15.60 12.26 -5.75
N LYS A 120 14.61 12.04 -4.87
CA LYS A 120 14.76 12.32 -3.43
C LYS A 120 15.86 11.52 -2.77
N ASN A 121 16.03 10.25 -3.16
CA ASN A 121 16.97 9.32 -2.53
C ASN A 121 18.30 9.18 -3.27
N GLY A 122 18.42 9.74 -4.49
CA GLY A 122 19.61 9.56 -5.33
C GLY A 122 19.75 8.14 -5.87
N TYR A 123 18.63 7.48 -6.20
CA TYR A 123 18.65 6.14 -6.79
C TYR A 123 18.85 6.23 -8.29
N TYR A 124 20.05 5.88 -8.76
CA TYR A 124 20.55 6.04 -10.14
C TYR A 124 20.74 7.50 -10.61
N VAL A 125 19.78 8.37 -10.34
CA VAL A 125 19.91 9.82 -10.57
C VAL A 125 20.59 10.51 -9.40
N GLU A 126 21.19 11.68 -9.64
CA GLU A 126 21.69 12.52 -8.55
C GLU A 126 20.54 12.95 -7.63
N LYS A 127 20.84 13.09 -6.35
CA LYS A 127 19.85 13.53 -5.37
C LYS A 127 19.42 14.96 -5.69
N ASP A 128 18.14 15.14 -6.00
CA ASP A 128 17.54 16.43 -6.33
C ASP A 128 16.20 16.57 -5.61
N TYR A 129 16.22 17.38 -4.55
CA TYR A 129 15.02 17.61 -3.74
C TYR A 129 14.03 18.57 -4.41
N GLU A 130 14.52 19.54 -5.20
CA GLU A 130 13.65 20.46 -5.92
C GLU A 130 12.90 19.71 -7.02
N LYS A 131 13.57 18.79 -7.73
CA LYS A 131 12.90 17.93 -8.71
C LYS A 131 11.87 16.99 -8.08
N TYR A 132 12.17 16.44 -6.90
CA TYR A 132 11.18 15.68 -6.13
C TYR A 132 9.95 16.53 -5.81
N LYS A 133 10.12 17.75 -5.27
CA LYS A 133 9.01 18.65 -4.96
C LYS A 133 8.19 19.00 -6.20
N GLU A 134 8.85 19.41 -7.27
CA GLU A 134 8.22 19.77 -8.56
C GLU A 134 7.28 18.65 -9.04
N ILE A 135 7.76 17.39 -9.04
CA ILE A 135 6.96 16.24 -9.49
C ILE A 135 5.77 16.00 -8.55
N ILE A 136 5.95 16.10 -7.22
CA ILE A 136 4.85 15.88 -6.27
C ILE A 136 3.79 16.98 -6.37
N GLU A 137 4.20 18.24 -6.56
CA GLU A 137 3.29 19.36 -6.76
C GLU A 137 2.52 19.27 -8.08
N ASP A 138 3.15 18.78 -9.16
CA ASP A 138 2.49 18.52 -10.45
C ASP A 138 1.49 17.34 -10.37
N LEU A 139 1.77 16.34 -9.54
CA LEU A 139 0.88 15.19 -9.34
C LEU A 139 -0.35 15.54 -8.49
N TYR A 140 -0.20 16.40 -7.49
CA TYR A 140 -1.27 16.74 -6.56
C TYR A 140 -2.61 17.08 -7.22
N PRO A 141 -2.72 18.02 -8.17
CA PRO A 141 -4.01 18.36 -8.80
C PRO A 141 -4.62 17.20 -9.60
N GLN A 142 -3.84 16.21 -10.02
CA GLN A 142 -4.32 15.05 -10.78
C GLN A 142 -5.01 14.01 -9.89
N VAL A 143 -4.73 14.04 -8.58
CA VAL A 143 -5.31 13.12 -7.57
C VAL A 143 -6.11 13.85 -6.49
N ALA A 144 -6.24 15.18 -6.56
CA ALA A 144 -6.87 15.95 -5.48
C ALA A 144 -8.38 15.68 -5.34
N ASP A 145 -9.07 15.44 -6.46
CA ASP A 145 -10.52 15.28 -6.52
C ASP A 145 -10.97 13.82 -6.79
N THR A 146 -10.04 12.86 -6.73
CA THR A 146 -10.37 11.45 -7.00
C THR A 146 -10.91 10.74 -5.75
N CYS A 147 -11.92 9.90 -5.96
CA CYS A 147 -12.41 8.94 -4.97
C CYS A 147 -11.98 7.50 -5.31
N ASN A 148 -11.14 7.31 -6.34
CA ASN A 148 -10.72 5.98 -6.77
C ASN A 148 -9.64 5.42 -5.84
N LEU A 149 -9.99 4.39 -5.07
CA LEU A 149 -9.08 3.72 -4.14
C LEU A 149 -7.82 3.15 -4.79
N GLU A 150 -7.72 3.05 -6.11
CA GLU A 150 -6.48 2.64 -6.82
C GLU A 150 -5.53 3.80 -7.14
N ASP A 151 -6.01 5.05 -7.14
CA ASP A 151 -5.17 6.21 -7.47
C ASP A 151 -4.18 6.51 -6.35
N PRO A 152 -2.94 6.97 -6.60
CA PRO A 152 -1.91 7.15 -5.59
C PRO A 152 -2.12 8.37 -4.68
N LEU A 153 -3.37 8.65 -4.27
CA LEU A 153 -3.77 9.76 -3.43
C LEU A 153 -2.97 9.79 -2.12
N PRO A 154 -2.98 8.75 -1.26
CA PRO A 154 -2.27 8.86 0.01
C PRO A 154 -0.75 8.92 -0.18
N GLU A 155 -0.22 8.30 -1.23
CA GLU A 155 1.20 8.42 -1.58
C GLU A 155 1.59 9.85 -1.94
N VAL A 156 0.78 10.55 -2.75
CA VAL A 156 1.04 11.94 -3.15
C VAL A 156 0.79 12.89 -1.98
N PHE A 157 -0.33 12.74 -1.28
CA PHE A 157 -0.71 13.63 -0.18
C PHE A 157 0.26 13.56 1.00
N THR A 158 0.72 12.37 1.41
CA THR A 158 1.72 12.25 2.49
C THR A 158 3.06 12.89 2.11
N ARG A 159 3.46 12.79 0.84
CA ARG A 159 4.68 13.44 0.33
C ARG A 159 4.55 14.95 0.31
N LEU A 160 3.41 15.47 -0.17
CA LEU A 160 3.13 16.90 -0.20
C LEU A 160 3.00 17.47 1.22
N ALA A 161 2.32 16.78 2.12
CA ALA A 161 2.21 17.17 3.52
C ALA A 161 3.59 17.31 4.17
N LYS A 162 4.51 16.39 3.89
CA LYS A 162 5.90 16.48 4.36
C LYS A 162 6.63 17.69 3.79
N ILE A 163 6.47 17.98 2.49
CA ILE A 163 7.03 19.18 1.86
C ILE A 163 6.51 20.44 2.56
N ARG A 164 5.19 20.57 2.73
CA ARG A 164 4.55 21.72 3.39
C ARG A 164 4.98 21.87 4.85
N SER A 165 5.15 20.77 5.56
CA SER A 165 5.69 20.77 6.93
C SER A 165 7.11 21.34 6.99
N GLU A 166 7.99 20.91 6.09
CA GLU A 166 9.38 21.39 6.00
C GLU A 166 9.46 22.87 5.58
N GLU A 167 8.47 23.36 4.83
CA GLU A 167 8.32 24.77 4.43
C GLU A 167 7.69 25.65 5.53
N GLY A 168 7.29 25.07 6.67
CA GLY A 168 6.69 25.78 7.79
C GLY A 168 5.16 25.96 7.70
N SER A 169 4.51 25.38 6.69
CA SER A 169 3.05 25.39 6.48
C SER A 169 2.37 24.26 7.25
N ALA A 170 2.48 24.26 8.58
CA ALA A 170 2.00 23.18 9.44
C ALA A 170 0.49 22.88 9.29
N GLU A 171 -0.35 23.91 9.14
CA GLU A 171 -1.79 23.74 8.99
C GLU A 171 -2.15 23.04 7.67
N GLU A 172 -1.47 23.40 6.58
CA GLU A 172 -1.67 22.74 5.28
C GLU A 172 -1.18 21.29 5.30
N ALA A 173 -0.02 21.05 5.92
CA ALA A 173 0.51 19.70 6.11
C ALA A 173 -0.47 18.81 6.88
N LEU A 174 -1.05 19.32 7.98
CA LEU A 174 -2.04 18.59 8.77
C LEU A 174 -3.30 18.27 7.95
N ARG A 175 -3.84 19.23 7.18
CA ARG A 175 -4.98 18.98 6.29
C ARG A 175 -4.69 17.86 5.28
N LEU A 176 -3.53 17.90 4.64
CA LEU A 176 -3.13 16.88 3.66
C LEU A 176 -2.95 15.50 4.32
N TYR A 177 -2.37 15.45 5.52
CA TYR A 177 -2.24 14.21 6.28
C TYR A 177 -3.59 13.65 6.74
N ASP A 178 -4.52 14.49 7.18
CA ASP A 178 -5.85 14.03 7.58
C ASP A 178 -6.58 13.40 6.37
N ILE A 179 -6.51 14.00 5.18
CA ILE A 179 -7.09 13.41 3.95
C ILE A 179 -6.41 12.07 3.61
N ALA A 180 -5.07 12.01 3.65
CA ALA A 180 -4.35 10.77 3.39
C ALA A 180 -4.68 9.66 4.40
N ARG A 181 -4.88 10.02 5.68
CA ARG A 181 -5.28 9.09 6.73
C ARG A 181 -6.63 8.47 6.42
N ASP A 182 -7.61 9.28 6.07
CA ASP A 182 -8.98 8.81 5.83
C ASP A 182 -9.01 7.85 4.63
N PHE A 183 -8.23 8.15 3.59
CA PHE A 183 -8.11 7.30 2.41
C PHE A 183 -7.37 5.98 2.67
N LEU A 184 -6.25 6.02 3.42
CA LEU A 184 -5.52 4.80 3.81
C LEU A 184 -6.39 3.92 4.71
N SER A 185 -7.18 4.51 5.60
CA SER A 185 -8.11 3.78 6.46
C SER A 185 -9.11 2.98 5.61
N GLN A 186 -9.73 3.62 4.61
CA GLN A 186 -10.63 2.94 3.67
C GLN A 186 -9.93 1.81 2.91
N ARG A 187 -8.72 2.04 2.37
CA ARG A 187 -7.95 0.99 1.65
C ARG A 187 -7.65 -0.24 2.49
N ILE A 188 -7.39 -0.05 3.79
CA ILE A 188 -7.05 -1.14 4.71
C ILE A 188 -8.17 -2.18 4.82
N GLN A 189 -9.45 -1.77 4.69
CA GLN A 189 -10.60 -2.69 4.68
C GLN A 189 -10.54 -3.67 3.52
N TYR A 190 -10.22 -3.19 2.33
CA TYR A 190 -10.26 -4.00 1.11
C TYR A 190 -8.98 -4.81 0.93
N HIS A 191 -7.83 -4.21 1.23
CA HIS A 191 -6.56 -4.87 0.97
C HIS A 191 -5.40 -4.27 1.81
N PRO A 192 -4.92 -5.00 2.84
CA PRO A 192 -3.87 -4.51 3.74
C PRO A 192 -2.55 -4.11 3.05
N PHE A 193 -2.23 -4.66 1.87
CA PHE A 193 -1.07 -4.27 1.09
C PHE A 193 -1.19 -2.86 0.50
N PHE A 194 -2.39 -2.47 0.01
CA PHE A 194 -2.62 -1.15 -0.59
C PHE A 194 -2.85 -0.08 0.48
N GLY A 195 -3.43 -0.45 1.61
CA GLY A 195 -3.56 0.42 2.79
C GLY A 195 -2.25 0.72 3.53
N ASN A 196 -1.17 -0.03 3.25
CA ASN A 196 0.19 0.12 3.76
C ASN A 196 0.31 0.73 5.17
N LEU A 197 0.20 -0.13 6.18
CA LEU A 197 0.32 0.23 7.61
C LEU A 197 1.62 1.00 7.96
N ASN A 198 2.70 0.85 7.20
CA ASN A 198 3.92 1.63 7.45
C ASN A 198 3.75 3.10 7.08
N ILE A 199 3.07 3.40 5.97
CA ILE A 199 2.76 4.78 5.58
C ILE A 199 1.86 5.41 6.63
N MET A 200 0.81 4.69 7.05
CA MET A 200 -0.08 5.12 8.14
C MET A 200 0.72 5.46 9.41
N LYS A 201 1.57 4.55 9.88
CA LYS A 201 2.44 4.76 11.05
C LYS A 201 3.32 6.01 10.94
N TRP A 202 4.05 6.16 9.84
CA TRP A 202 4.97 7.28 9.66
C TRP A 202 4.23 8.62 9.56
N MET A 203 3.10 8.62 8.88
CA MET A 203 2.21 9.77 8.79
C MET A 203 1.67 10.17 10.16
N ILE A 204 1.16 9.23 10.97
CA ILE A 204 0.71 9.50 12.34
C ILE A 204 1.85 10.12 13.18
N ALA A 205 3.07 9.60 13.04
CA ALA A 205 4.23 10.18 13.72
C ALA A 205 4.53 11.62 13.26
N ASP A 206 4.36 11.94 11.97
CA ASP A 206 4.57 13.29 11.44
C ASP A 206 3.44 14.25 11.85
N ILE A 207 2.18 13.79 11.89
CA ILE A 207 1.04 14.54 12.43
C ILE A 207 1.32 15.01 13.86
N TYR A 208 1.77 14.12 14.75
CA TYR A 208 1.97 14.47 16.16
C TYR A 208 3.28 15.20 16.47
N LYS A 209 4.14 15.43 15.46
CA LYS A 209 5.17 16.47 15.54
C LYS A 209 4.60 17.87 15.30
N LEU A 210 3.49 17.96 14.56
CA LEU A 210 2.87 19.22 14.14
C LEU A 210 1.70 19.64 15.04
N ARG A 211 0.97 18.69 15.63
CA ARG A 211 -0.13 18.96 16.56
C ARG A 211 0.03 18.19 17.86
N LYS A 212 -0.48 18.78 18.95
CA LYS A 212 -0.62 18.09 20.24
C LYS A 212 -1.70 17.02 20.14
N PHE A 213 -1.48 15.86 20.74
CA PHE A 213 -2.49 14.83 20.87
C PHE A 213 -3.71 15.31 21.66
N ASP A 214 -4.91 15.06 21.14
CA ASP A 214 -6.20 15.32 21.77
C ASP A 214 -6.96 13.98 21.92
N PRO A 215 -7.09 13.44 23.15
CA PRO A 215 -7.79 12.19 23.38
C PRO A 215 -9.28 12.22 23.01
N SER A 216 -9.92 13.40 22.90
CA SER A 216 -11.36 13.51 22.64
C SER A 216 -11.78 13.16 21.21
N VAL A 217 -10.82 13.15 20.28
CA VAL A 217 -11.02 12.82 18.86
C VAL A 217 -10.16 11.62 18.43
N MET A 218 -9.77 10.78 19.40
CA MET A 218 -8.93 9.61 19.16
C MET A 218 -9.65 8.59 18.28
N SER A 219 -8.90 8.02 17.33
CA SER A 219 -9.29 6.94 16.45
C SER A 219 -8.36 5.74 16.61
N LEU A 220 -8.69 4.63 15.94
CA LEU A 220 -7.85 3.42 15.93
C LEU A 220 -6.39 3.72 15.56
N PHE A 221 -6.15 4.53 14.53
CA PHE A 221 -4.79 4.75 14.03
C PHE A 221 -3.95 5.66 14.92
N ASP A 222 -4.58 6.44 15.79
CA ASP A 222 -3.85 7.25 16.78
C ASP A 222 -3.18 6.37 17.85
N LEU A 223 -3.57 5.08 17.95
CA LEU A 223 -2.86 4.10 18.76
C LEU A 223 -1.40 3.90 18.35
N TYR A 224 -1.03 4.19 17.09
CA TYR A 224 0.40 4.22 16.69
C TYR A 224 1.20 5.22 17.51
N HIS A 225 0.58 6.33 17.90
CA HIS A 225 1.19 7.34 18.75
C HIS A 225 1.01 7.01 20.23
N VAL A 226 -0.23 6.73 20.66
CA VAL A 226 -0.56 6.55 22.08
C VAL A 226 0.21 5.38 22.70
N LEU A 227 0.30 4.25 21.99
CA LEU A 227 0.97 3.05 22.48
C LEU A 227 2.50 3.09 22.30
N SER A 228 3.08 4.20 21.82
CA SER A 228 4.54 4.39 21.75
C SER A 228 5.18 4.71 23.11
N ALA A 229 4.35 4.91 24.13
CA ALA A 229 4.71 5.04 25.54
C ALA A 229 3.75 4.16 26.38
N PRO A 230 4.06 3.91 27.67
CA PRO A 230 3.14 3.19 28.56
C PRO A 230 1.80 3.91 28.63
N ALA A 231 0.76 3.23 28.18
CA ALA A 231 -0.57 3.80 28.02
C ALA A 231 -1.59 2.67 27.99
N LYS A 232 -2.82 2.97 28.43
CA LYS A 232 -3.94 2.04 28.34
C LYS A 232 -5.15 2.77 27.75
N VAL A 233 -5.77 2.14 26.77
CA VAL A 233 -6.89 2.68 26.00
C VAL A 233 -8.01 1.66 26.00
N GLN A 234 -9.24 2.15 26.14
CA GLN A 234 -10.45 1.38 25.89
C GLN A 234 -11.14 1.92 24.65
N PHE A 235 -11.70 1.04 23.84
CA PHE A 235 -12.65 1.35 22.77
C PHE A 235 -13.79 0.33 22.78
N THR A 236 -14.85 0.60 22.01
CA THR A 236 -16.04 -0.24 21.95
C THR A 236 -16.20 -0.80 20.54
N PHE A 237 -16.55 -2.08 20.44
CA PHE A 237 -16.98 -2.76 19.22
C PHE A 237 -18.25 -3.55 19.53
N GLU A 238 -19.29 -3.44 18.70
CA GLU A 238 -20.61 -4.07 18.94
C GLU A 238 -21.18 -3.90 20.37
N GLY A 239 -20.92 -2.75 21.00
CA GLY A 239 -21.36 -2.46 22.37
C GLY A 239 -20.53 -3.14 23.48
N LEU A 240 -19.50 -3.91 23.13
CA LEU A 240 -18.57 -4.53 24.07
C LEU A 240 -17.28 -3.71 24.20
N PRO A 241 -16.80 -3.47 25.43
CA PRO A 241 -15.54 -2.77 25.64
C PRO A 241 -14.35 -3.71 25.38
N HIS A 242 -13.36 -3.20 24.65
CA HIS A 242 -12.06 -3.83 24.45
C HIS A 242 -10.95 -2.94 25.00
N GLU A 243 -9.90 -3.55 25.53
CA GLU A 243 -8.77 -2.83 26.12
C GLU A 243 -7.46 -3.13 25.39
N VAL A 244 -6.72 -2.08 25.05
CA VAL A 244 -5.36 -2.17 24.52
C VAL A 244 -4.40 -1.40 25.40
N GLU A 245 -3.28 -2.02 25.73
CA GLU A 245 -2.29 -1.51 26.68
C GLU A 245 -0.88 -1.68 26.14
N SER A 246 -0.07 -0.64 26.28
CA SER A 246 1.37 -0.67 26.07
C SER A 246 2.07 -0.88 27.41
N VAL A 247 2.74 -2.02 27.55
CA VAL A 247 3.35 -2.51 28.79
C VAL A 247 4.88 -2.58 28.63
N PRO A 248 5.67 -1.92 29.51
CA PRO A 248 7.11 -2.08 29.54
C PRO A 248 7.55 -3.51 29.89
N GLU A 249 8.34 -4.12 29.01
CA GLU A 249 8.94 -5.45 29.21
C GLU A 249 10.37 -5.47 28.66
N ASP A 250 11.34 -5.79 29.52
CA ASP A 250 12.76 -5.97 29.16
C ASP A 250 13.36 -4.82 28.32
N GLY A 251 12.97 -3.57 28.62
CA GLY A 251 13.45 -2.38 27.89
C GLY A 251 12.73 -2.11 26.56
N ASN A 252 11.70 -2.89 26.23
CA ASN A 252 10.80 -2.69 25.10
C ASN A 252 9.36 -2.42 25.59
N LEU A 253 8.45 -2.13 24.65
CA LEU A 253 7.02 -2.01 24.91
C LEU A 253 6.30 -3.15 24.18
N SER A 254 5.72 -4.06 24.95
CA SER A 254 4.80 -5.10 24.48
C SER A 254 3.38 -4.55 24.48
N ILE A 255 2.53 -5.01 23.55
CA ILE A 255 1.13 -4.62 23.48
C ILE A 255 0.26 -5.76 23.99
N ARG A 256 -0.57 -5.50 24.97
CA ARG A 256 -1.63 -6.39 25.43
C ARG A 256 -2.95 -5.89 24.86
N PHE A 257 -3.66 -6.71 24.12
CA PHE A 257 -5.00 -6.42 23.64
C PHE A 257 -5.93 -7.53 24.15
N ASP A 258 -6.82 -7.15 25.06
CA ASP A 258 -7.59 -8.05 25.92
C ASP A 258 -6.68 -9.11 26.57
N ASP A 259 -6.86 -10.38 26.22
CA ASP A 259 -6.09 -11.52 26.73
C ASP A 259 -4.91 -11.93 25.82
N LYS A 260 -4.67 -11.22 24.72
CA LYS A 260 -3.63 -11.54 23.72
C LYS A 260 -2.44 -10.58 23.81
N TRP A 261 -1.25 -11.10 23.53
CA TRP A 261 0.00 -10.35 23.56
C TRP A 261 0.63 -10.21 22.17
N TYR A 262 1.18 -9.03 21.90
CA TYR A 262 1.86 -8.65 20.66
C TYR A 262 3.19 -8.00 21.03
N ARG A 263 4.25 -8.32 20.27
CA ARG A 263 5.60 -7.85 20.61
C ARG A 263 5.81 -6.36 20.35
N THR A 264 5.02 -5.79 19.46
CA THR A 264 5.14 -4.39 19.02
C THR A 264 3.77 -3.85 18.62
N VAL A 265 3.64 -2.52 18.56
CA VAL A 265 2.46 -1.85 17.97
C VAL A 265 2.23 -2.32 16.52
N ASP A 266 3.29 -2.54 15.75
CA ASP A 266 3.17 -3.04 14.37
C ASP A 266 2.61 -4.47 14.32
N ASP A 267 2.97 -5.32 15.28
CA ASP A 267 2.40 -6.67 15.38
C ASP A 267 0.91 -6.62 15.76
N PHE A 268 0.51 -5.71 16.65
CA PHE A 268 -0.89 -5.48 16.98
C PHE A 268 -1.69 -5.10 15.72
N PHE A 269 -1.29 -4.04 15.00
CA PHE A 269 -2.01 -3.62 13.80
C PHE A 269 -2.02 -4.68 12.68
N LYS A 270 -1.03 -5.58 12.62
CA LYS A 270 -0.97 -6.62 11.58
C LYS A 270 -1.78 -7.88 11.89
N LYS A 271 -2.10 -8.13 13.17
CA LYS A 271 -2.55 -9.46 13.62
C LYS A 271 -3.67 -9.42 14.65
N ALA A 272 -3.96 -8.28 15.25
CA ALA A 272 -5.02 -8.20 16.24
C ALA A 272 -6.37 -8.41 15.57
N GLU A 273 -7.19 -9.26 16.18
CA GLU A 273 -8.48 -9.67 15.67
C GLU A 273 -9.54 -9.62 16.75
N ILE A 274 -10.76 -9.24 16.35
CA ILE A 274 -12.00 -9.40 17.11
C ILE A 274 -12.90 -10.32 16.28
N ASP A 275 -13.39 -11.40 16.89
CA ASP A 275 -14.24 -12.42 16.23
C ASP A 275 -13.71 -13.00 14.91
N GLY A 276 -12.37 -13.02 14.76
CA GLY A 276 -11.67 -13.56 13.59
C GLY A 276 -11.46 -12.56 12.45
N GLU A 277 -11.89 -11.31 12.63
CA GLU A 277 -11.64 -10.20 11.70
C GLU A 277 -10.56 -9.28 12.25
N LEU A 278 -9.68 -8.78 11.38
CA LEU A 278 -8.60 -7.88 11.79
C LEU A 278 -9.17 -6.57 12.35
N VAL A 279 -8.65 -6.11 13.50
CA VAL A 279 -9.06 -4.84 14.10
C VAL A 279 -8.95 -3.66 13.11
N THR A 280 -7.98 -3.74 12.20
CA THR A 280 -7.78 -2.73 11.15
C THR A 280 -8.86 -2.70 10.08
N THR A 281 -9.53 -3.83 9.79
CA THR A 281 -10.65 -3.86 8.84
C THR A 281 -11.94 -3.39 9.50
N LEU A 282 -12.04 -3.49 10.82
CA LEU A 282 -13.18 -3.05 11.61
C LEU A 282 -13.16 -1.55 11.96
N TYR A 283 -12.22 -0.74 11.43
CA TYR A 283 -11.91 0.59 11.98
C TYR A 283 -13.10 1.56 12.06
N GLU A 284 -14.08 1.46 11.16
CA GLU A 284 -15.29 2.29 11.14
C GLU A 284 -16.32 1.90 12.21
N GLU A 285 -16.21 0.67 12.72
CA GLU A 285 -17.11 0.07 13.71
C GLU A 285 -16.56 0.23 15.13
N LEU A 286 -15.33 0.71 15.27
CA LEU A 286 -14.71 0.99 16.57
C LEU A 286 -15.01 2.42 17.02
N TYR A 287 -15.55 2.58 18.22
CA TYR A 287 -15.94 3.90 18.75
C TYR A 287 -15.66 4.02 20.25
N ASP A 288 -15.99 5.16 20.86
CA ASP A 288 -15.79 5.46 22.29
C ASP A 288 -14.34 5.27 22.79
N PHE A 289 -13.35 5.58 21.94
CA PHE A 289 -11.94 5.58 22.32
C PHE A 289 -11.69 6.52 23.51
N LYS A 290 -11.07 6.00 24.56
CA LYS A 290 -10.67 6.79 25.74
C LYS A 290 -9.45 6.22 26.43
N MET A 291 -8.60 7.13 26.92
CA MET A 291 -7.52 6.78 27.83
C MET A 291 -8.11 6.29 29.16
N ILE A 292 -7.60 5.18 29.69
CA ILE A 292 -8.00 4.64 31.00
C ILE A 292 -6.73 4.36 31.81
N GLY A 293 -6.75 4.67 33.11
CA GLY A 293 -5.57 4.53 33.98
C GLY A 293 -4.94 5.88 34.31
#